data_AF-A0A9N9DFH9-F1
#
_entry.id   AF-A0A9N9DFH9-F1
#
_cell.length_a   1.000
_cell.length_b   1.000
_cell.length_c   1.000
_cell.angle_alpha   90.00
_cell.angle_beta   90.00
_cell.angle_gamma   90.00
#
_symmetry.space_group_name_H-M   'P 1'
#
loop_
_entity.id
_entity.type
_entity.pdbx_description
1 polymer ?
#
loop_
_entity_poly.entity_id
_entity_poly.type
_entity_poly.pdbx_seq_one_letter_code
_entity_poly.pdbx_strand_id
1 'polypeptide(L)'
;MGNIFTKPVINKAKIPFNTNTTNMDYENFHYVEGRRFHNVQTSKYILPNDDEECDRLHMQHFLMRYVWQGNFASPVEHILKRVGSKVLDVGCGASSWSFEMATNYPNAEITGVDISPI
;
A
#
# COMPACT_ATOMS: atom_id res chain seq x y z
N MET A 1 -24.47 15.26 -4.99
CA MET A 1 -23.69 14.01 -5.04
C MET A 1 -22.23 14.41 -4.92
N GLY A 2 -21.68 14.36 -3.71
CA GLY A 2 -20.35 14.88 -3.39
C GLY A 2 -19.55 13.84 -2.61
N ASN A 3 -18.26 13.72 -2.94
CA ASN A 3 -17.31 12.89 -2.21
C ASN A 3 -17.03 13.51 -0.84
N ILE A 4 -17.34 12.78 0.22
CA ILE A 4 -16.99 13.14 1.60
C ILE A 4 -15.84 12.22 2.03
N PHE A 5 -14.62 12.76 2.04
CA PHE A 5 -13.48 12.21 2.76
C PHE A 5 -13.49 12.81 4.18
N THR A 6 -13.45 11.98 5.22
CA THR A 6 -13.61 12.47 6.60
C THR A 6 -12.34 13.14 7.15
N LYS A 7 -12.53 14.44 7.44
CA LYS A 7 -11.90 15.40 8.37
C LYS A 7 -10.38 15.43 8.54
N PRO A 8 -9.75 16.61 8.30
CA PRO A 8 -8.39 16.88 8.73
C PRO A 8 -8.39 17.37 10.20
N VAL A 9 -7.54 16.76 11.03
CA VAL A 9 -7.02 17.42 12.24
C VAL A 9 -5.65 17.97 11.86
N ILE A 10 -5.63 19.21 11.35
CA ILE A 10 -4.37 19.93 11.12
C ILE A 10 -3.87 20.39 12.48
N ASN A 11 -3.01 19.58 13.11
CA ASN A 11 -2.11 20.12 14.12
C ASN A 11 -0.89 20.68 13.38
N LYS A 12 -0.80 22.01 13.28
CA LYS A 12 0.30 22.73 12.63
C LYS A 12 1.57 22.62 13.50
N ALA A 13 2.18 21.44 13.56
CA ALA A 13 3.60 21.33 13.84
C ALA A 13 4.31 21.29 12.49
N LYS A 14 4.88 22.42 12.07
CA LYS A 14 5.81 22.50 10.94
C LYS A 14 7.05 21.67 11.30
N ILE A 15 7.04 20.39 10.98
CA ILE A 15 8.28 19.64 10.77
C ILE A 15 8.72 20.02 9.35
N PRO A 16 9.87 20.69 9.15
CA PRO A 16 10.33 21.00 7.81
C PRO A 16 10.75 19.70 7.13
N PHE A 17 9.85 19.11 6.34
CA PHE A 17 10.25 18.14 5.33
C PHE A 17 11.02 18.93 4.26
N ASN A 18 12.32 18.73 4.24
CA ASN A 18 13.22 19.32 3.26
C ASN A 18 12.90 18.72 1.88
N THR A 19 12.16 19.46 1.04
CA THR A 19 11.78 19.06 -0.33
C THR A 19 12.91 19.24 -1.33
N ASN A 20 14.18 19.09 -0.93
CA ASN A 20 15.32 19.10 -1.83
C ASN A 20 15.63 17.69 -2.38
N THR A 21 14.62 16.85 -2.53
CA THR A 21 14.74 15.63 -3.32
C THR A 21 14.34 16.00 -4.73
N THR A 22 15.33 16.05 -5.62
CA THR A 22 15.18 16.12 -7.08
C THR A 22 13.92 15.39 -7.52
N ASN A 23 13.09 16.00 -8.38
CA ASN A 23 12.00 15.34 -9.10
C ASN A 23 12.51 14.01 -9.68
N MET A 24 12.44 12.94 -8.89
CA MET A 24 12.72 11.60 -9.36
C MET A 24 11.52 11.26 -10.22
N ASP A 25 11.79 10.84 -11.44
CA ASP A 25 10.85 10.53 -12.51
C ASP A 25 9.91 9.36 -12.16
N TYR A 26 9.32 9.27 -10.96
CA TYR A 26 8.47 8.16 -10.54
C TYR A 26 7.24 7.93 -11.43
N GLU A 27 6.88 8.91 -12.26
CA GLU A 27 5.77 8.85 -13.22
C GLU A 27 6.17 8.25 -14.59
N ASN A 28 7.46 8.11 -14.89
CA ASN A 28 7.92 7.63 -16.19
C ASN A 28 7.98 6.10 -16.23
N PHE A 29 6.84 5.43 -16.35
CA PHE A 29 6.79 3.97 -16.45
C PHE A 29 7.61 3.40 -17.62
N HIS A 30 8.14 2.19 -17.42
CA HIS A 30 8.79 1.40 -18.47
C HIS A 30 7.78 0.42 -19.08
N TYR A 31 7.79 0.21 -20.39
CA TYR A 31 6.89 -0.73 -21.06
C TYR A 31 7.66 -1.77 -21.84
N VAL A 32 7.28 -3.04 -21.70
CA VAL A 32 7.84 -4.19 -22.44
C VAL A 32 6.68 -5.01 -22.97
N GLU A 33 6.62 -5.20 -24.29
CA GLU A 33 5.59 -6.01 -24.96
C GLU A 33 4.14 -5.65 -24.55
N GLY A 34 3.89 -4.36 -24.28
CA GLY A 34 2.57 -3.83 -23.89
C GLY A 34 2.25 -3.91 -22.40
N ARG A 35 3.12 -4.51 -21.58
CA ARG A 35 3.01 -4.53 -20.11
C ARG A 35 3.75 -3.34 -19.49
N ARG A 36 3.19 -2.76 -18.43
CA ARG A 36 3.77 -1.60 -17.70
C ARG A 36 4.61 -2.08 -16.52
N PHE A 37 5.76 -1.47 -16.30
CA PHE A 37 6.72 -1.79 -15.25
C PHE A 37 7.20 -0.52 -14.56
N HIS A 38 7.76 -0.68 -13.36
CA HIS A 38 8.43 0.41 -12.66
C HIS A 38 9.69 0.85 -13.42
N ASN A 39 10.19 2.05 -13.13
CA ASN A 39 11.40 2.59 -13.74
C ASN A 39 12.56 2.80 -12.76
N VAL A 40 12.46 2.22 -11.57
CA VAL A 40 13.48 2.36 -10.53
C VAL A 40 14.71 1.54 -10.93
N GLN A 41 15.76 2.21 -11.43
CA GLN A 41 16.96 1.57 -11.98
C GLN A 41 17.70 0.66 -10.99
N THR A 42 17.60 0.95 -9.70
CA THR A 42 18.23 0.16 -8.63
C THR A 42 17.38 -1.01 -8.16
N SER A 43 16.12 -1.09 -8.59
CA SER A 43 15.21 -2.15 -8.21
C SER A 43 15.48 -3.42 -8.99
N LYS A 44 15.40 -4.57 -8.30
CA LYS A 44 15.44 -5.90 -8.91
C LYS A 44 14.04 -6.49 -9.11
N TYR A 45 12.98 -5.72 -8.88
CA TYR A 45 11.62 -6.20 -9.04
C TYR A 45 11.28 -6.33 -10.53
N ILE A 46 10.92 -7.55 -10.94
CA ILE A 46 10.81 -7.92 -12.36
C ILE A 46 9.38 -8.00 -12.87
N LEU A 47 8.40 -7.83 -11.98
CA LEU A 47 6.99 -7.98 -12.35
C LEU A 47 6.41 -6.66 -12.88
N PRO A 48 5.38 -6.72 -13.72
CA PRO A 48 4.64 -5.55 -14.15
C PRO A 48 4.00 -4.79 -12.97
N ASN A 49 3.36 -3.66 -13.26
CA ASN A 49 2.56 -2.87 -12.32
C ASN A 49 1.27 -2.36 -12.97
N ASP A 50 0.82 -2.99 -14.06
CA ASP A 50 -0.42 -2.68 -14.77
C ASP A 50 -1.66 -3.33 -14.11
N ASP A 51 -2.85 -3.01 -14.64
CA ASP A 51 -4.14 -3.51 -14.13
C ASP A 51 -4.21 -5.05 -14.11
N GLU A 52 -3.63 -5.71 -15.12
CA GLU A 52 -3.60 -7.18 -15.18
C GLU A 52 -2.77 -7.77 -14.03
N GLU A 53 -1.64 -7.15 -13.70
CA GLU A 53 -0.85 -7.56 -12.53
C GLU A 53 -1.55 -7.22 -11.22
N CYS A 54 -2.32 -6.12 -11.16
CA CYS A 54 -3.14 -5.80 -9.99
C CYS A 54 -4.21 -6.87 -9.73
N ASP A 55 -4.88 -7.34 -10.78
CA ASP A 55 -5.83 -8.45 -10.68
C ASP A 55 -5.16 -9.74 -10.23
N ARG A 56 -3.95 -10.02 -10.71
CA ARG A 56 -3.15 -11.16 -10.25
C ARG A 56 -2.83 -11.05 -8.75
N LEU A 57 -2.44 -9.87 -8.27
CA LEU A 57 -2.16 -9.60 -6.84
C LEU A 57 -3.42 -9.72 -5.97
N HIS A 58 -4.57 -9.25 -6.45
CA HIS A 58 -5.87 -9.44 -5.79
C HIS A 58 -6.16 -10.94 -5.59
N MET A 59 -6.05 -11.73 -6.66
CA MET A 59 -6.27 -13.18 -6.58
C MET A 59 -5.29 -13.85 -5.63
N GLN A 60 -4.01 -13.46 -5.68
CA GLN A 60 -2.98 -13.99 -4.78
C GLN A 60 -3.33 -13.72 -3.30
N HIS A 61 -3.75 -12.50 -2.96
CA HIS A 61 -4.16 -12.17 -1.60
C HIS A 61 -5.33 -13.04 -1.12
N PHE A 62 -6.40 -13.16 -1.91
CA PHE A 62 -7.56 -13.98 -1.53
C PHE A 62 -7.21 -15.47 -1.39
N LEU A 63 -6.36 -16.01 -2.27
CA LEU A 63 -5.88 -17.39 -2.18
C LEU A 63 -5.10 -17.60 -0.88
N MET A 64 -4.14 -16.72 -0.58
CA MET A 64 -3.31 -16.82 0.63
C MET A 64 -4.16 -16.70 1.89
N ARG A 65 -5.07 -15.73 1.93
CA ARG A 65 -6.03 -15.56 3.04
C ARG A 65 -6.90 -16.80 3.23
N TYR A 66 -7.37 -17.41 2.15
CA TYR A 66 -8.18 -18.64 2.21
C TYR A 66 -7.36 -19.82 2.73
N VAL A 67 -6.15 -20.04 2.23
CA VAL A 67 -5.29 -21.13 2.70
C VAL A 67 -4.92 -20.94 4.17
N TRP A 68 -4.60 -19.72 4.58
CA TRP A 68 -4.17 -19.39 5.94
C TRP A 68 -5.34 -19.17 6.92
N GLN A 69 -6.56 -19.06 6.42
CA GLN A 69 -7.77 -18.70 7.17
C GLN A 69 -7.62 -17.40 7.98
N GLY A 70 -6.88 -16.44 7.43
CA GLY A 70 -6.59 -15.16 8.09
C GLY A 70 -5.57 -14.31 7.34
N ASN A 71 -5.40 -13.07 7.78
CA ASN A 71 -4.47 -12.11 7.17
C ASN A 71 -3.07 -12.12 7.82
N PHE A 72 -2.91 -12.76 8.99
CA PHE A 72 -1.64 -12.90 9.69
C PHE A 72 -1.71 -14.05 10.70
N ALA A 73 -0.55 -14.62 11.05
CA ALA A 73 -0.41 -15.66 12.09
C ALA A 73 0.13 -15.13 13.43
N SER A 74 0.74 -13.94 13.41
CA SER A 74 1.43 -13.37 14.56
C SER A 74 0.45 -13.01 15.68
N PRO A 75 0.84 -13.14 16.97
CA PRO A 75 -0.04 -12.86 18.11
C PRO A 75 -0.21 -11.36 18.39
N VAL A 76 -0.55 -10.57 17.35
CA VAL A 76 -0.62 -9.10 17.38
C VAL A 76 -2.04 -8.55 17.41
N GLU A 77 -3.05 -9.42 17.41
CA GLU A 77 -4.48 -9.08 17.46
C GLU A 77 -4.80 -8.03 18.54
N HIS A 78 -4.25 -8.23 19.74
CA HIS A 78 -4.45 -7.37 20.89
C HIS A 78 -3.81 -5.98 20.73
N ILE A 79 -2.82 -5.85 19.83
CA ILE A 79 -2.19 -4.58 19.46
C ILE A 79 -3.05 -3.87 18.42
N LEU A 80 -3.48 -4.60 17.38
CA LEU A 80 -4.30 -4.07 16.28
C LEU A 80 -5.66 -3.53 16.76
N LYS A 81 -6.23 -4.12 17.82
CA LYS A 81 -7.48 -3.64 18.43
C LYS A 81 -7.33 -2.35 19.24
N ARG A 82 -6.10 -1.92 19.59
CA ARG A 82 -5.87 -0.70 20.36
C ARG A 82 -6.11 0.53 19.49
N VAL A 83 -6.74 1.54 20.08
CA VAL A 83 -6.92 2.86 19.47
C VAL A 83 -5.56 3.48 19.18
N GLY A 84 -5.34 3.89 17.93
CA GLY A 84 -4.10 4.53 17.51
C GLY A 84 -2.95 3.56 17.29
N SER A 85 -3.23 2.25 17.16
CA SER A 85 -2.23 1.30 16.65
C SER A 85 -1.85 1.69 15.21
N LYS A 86 -0.60 1.42 14.83
CA LYS A 86 -0.07 1.77 13.51
C LYS A 86 0.52 0.54 12.84
N VAL A 87 0.22 0.35 11.56
CA VAL A 87 0.71 -0.75 10.74
C VAL A 87 1.32 -0.18 9.47
N LEU A 88 2.49 -0.68 9.10
CA LEU A 88 3.16 -0.38 7.84
C LEU A 88 3.12 -1.63 6.96
N ASP A 89 2.47 -1.53 5.81
CA ASP A 89 2.44 -2.55 4.77
C ASP A 89 3.45 -2.18 3.68
N VAL A 90 4.51 -2.98 3.55
CA VAL A 90 5.66 -2.70 2.67
C VAL A 90 5.57 -3.56 1.42
N GLY A 91 5.58 -2.92 0.26
CA GLY A 91 5.27 -3.58 -1.01
C GLY A 91 3.78 -3.88 -1.11
N CYS A 92 2.94 -2.90 -0.74
CA CYS A 92 1.50 -3.10 -0.61
C CYS A 92 0.80 -3.41 -1.93
N GLY A 93 1.44 -3.12 -3.09
CA GLY A 93 0.91 -3.37 -4.42
C GLY A 93 -0.53 -2.86 -4.56
N ALA A 94 -1.42 -3.72 -5.06
CA ALA A 94 -2.84 -3.43 -5.22
C ALA A 94 -3.62 -3.22 -3.90
N SER A 95 -2.94 -3.28 -2.76
CA SER A 95 -3.43 -2.86 -1.43
C SER A 95 -4.57 -3.68 -0.84
N SER A 96 -4.88 -4.88 -1.37
CA SER A 96 -5.96 -5.73 -0.84
C SER A 96 -5.78 -6.07 0.64
N TRP A 97 -4.57 -6.44 1.04
CA TRP A 97 -4.29 -6.76 2.43
C TRP A 97 -4.50 -5.54 3.34
N SER A 98 -3.94 -4.39 2.94
CA SER A 98 -4.10 -3.12 3.65
C SER A 98 -5.57 -2.73 3.83
N PHE A 99 -6.38 -2.80 2.78
CA PHE A 99 -7.81 -2.47 2.84
C PHE A 99 -8.60 -3.42 3.74
N GLU A 100 -8.33 -4.72 3.66
CA GLU A 100 -8.97 -5.67 4.57
C GLU A 100 -8.57 -5.44 6.03
N MET A 101 -7.30 -5.17 6.30
CA MET A 101 -6.82 -4.89 7.64
C MET A 101 -7.43 -3.60 8.20
N ALA A 102 -7.54 -2.55 7.40
CA ALA A 102 -8.22 -1.32 7.78
C ALA A 102 -9.72 -1.54 8.06
N THR A 103 -10.37 -2.44 7.31
CA THR A 103 -11.77 -2.81 7.52
C THR A 103 -11.97 -3.61 8.81
N ASN A 104 -11.10 -4.58 9.07
CA ASN A 104 -11.20 -5.47 10.25
C ASN A 104 -10.74 -4.77 11.55
N TYR A 105 -9.82 -3.81 11.45
CA TYR A 105 -9.25 -3.09 12.58
C TYR A 105 -9.41 -1.57 12.38
N PRO A 106 -10.64 -1.02 12.49
CA PRO A 106 -10.92 0.39 12.21
C PRO A 106 -10.23 1.38 13.17
N ASN A 107 -9.69 0.87 14.28
CA ASN A 107 -8.93 1.64 15.26
C ASN A 107 -7.42 1.72 14.95
N ALA A 108 -6.97 0.96 13.94
CA ALA A 108 -5.60 0.95 13.47
C ALA A 108 -5.43 1.90 12.28
N GLU A 109 -4.32 2.64 12.27
CA GLU A 109 -3.86 3.40 11.13
C GLU A 109 -2.98 2.50 10.26
N ILE A 110 -3.45 2.18 9.06
CA ILE A 110 -2.73 1.34 8.10
C ILE A 110 -2.11 2.23 7.02
N THR A 111 -0.79 2.16 6.86
CA THR A 111 -0.06 2.88 5.82
C THR A 111 0.56 1.87 4.87
N GLY A 112 0.16 1.90 3.60
CA GLY A 112 0.78 1.15 2.52
C GLY A 112 1.88 1.95 1.84
N VAL A 113 3.00 1.30 1.54
CA VAL A 113 4.07 1.87 0.72
C VAL A 113 4.49 0.87 -0.35
N ASP A 114 4.75 1.37 -1.56
CA ASP A 114 5.26 0.58 -2.66
C ASP A 114 6.37 1.33 -3.40
N ILE A 115 7.21 0.60 -4.13
CA ILE A 115 8.32 1.14 -4.91
C ILE A 115 7.84 1.83 -6.18
N SER A 116 6.63 1.52 -6.63
CA SER A 116 6.04 2.03 -7.86
C SER A 116 4.64 2.58 -7.62
N PRO A 117 4.26 3.69 -8.27
CA PRO A 117 2.86 4.01 -8.44
C PRO A 117 2.16 2.93 -9.29
N ILE A 118 0.85 2.78 -9.09
CA ILE A 118 -0.05 1.91 -9.86
C ILE A 118 -1.08 2.82 -10.52
#